data_AF-A0A2V6BE87-F1
#
_entry.id   AF-A0A2V6BE87-F1
#
_cell.length_a   1.000
_cell.length_b   1.000
_cell.length_c   1.000
_cell.angle_alpha   90.00
_cell.angle_beta   90.00
_cell.angle_gamma   90.00
#
_symmetry.space_group_name_H-M   'P 1'
#
loop_
_entity.id
_entity.type
_entity.pdbx_description
1 polymer ?
#
loop_
_entity_poly.entity_id
_entity_poly.type
_entity_poly.pdbx_seq_one_letter_code
_entity_poly.pdbx_strand_id
1 'polypeptide(L)'
;MADELRAFLQGAHPDPFRILGPHRLRDDVLVRVFRPDAREISIKLDQNGSVVPAEKIQGEGLFQATLEKCPRDVPYTLKIKRWDGSEQITRDPYSYGVIMGEVDIHLFAEGQHWRLYDKFGAHLRKIGDDTGVYFAVWAPNAQRVSVVGDFNGWDGRVHAMRKLIGSGIWELFIPGIGENAHYKFEIRTGSGAIFLKSDPFAFFSQHGKETASLVYDLSRYRWADAAWMEARRSKNMPRSPLSIYEIHLGSWRRKAEEGDRFLSYLELADSLLPYVIEMGYTHIELMPVAEHPFEGSWGYQVTNYYAPTSRFGKPDEFRHFIDRCHQAGIGVIMDWVPAHFPKDAHGLAEFDGTDLYEHMDPRQGEQLDWGTLVFNFGRNEVRNFLVANALYWLDQYHIDGLRVDAVASMLYLDYSRKEGQWIPNAFGGRENLDAVYFLKRFNEVCYERFPGIMTIAEESTAWPGVSRPTYLGGLGFGFKWNMGWMHDFLHYMQLDPIYRRFHQGNITFSLLYAFQEHFILVLSHDEVVHGKRSLLSKMPGDVWQKFANLRMF
;
A
#
# COMPACT_ATOMS: atom_id res chain seq x y z
N MET A 1 30.81 19.06 15.90
CA MET A 1 30.34 20.30 15.24
C MET A 1 31.00 20.56 13.89
N ALA A 2 32.33 20.69 13.73
CA ALA A 2 32.94 20.94 12.40
C ALA A 2 32.71 19.81 11.39
N ASP A 3 32.86 18.54 11.81
CA ASP A 3 32.61 17.39 10.94
C ASP A 3 31.12 17.14 10.69
N GLU A 4 30.26 17.37 11.70
CA GLU A 4 28.79 17.30 11.54
C GLU A 4 28.28 18.35 10.56
N LEU A 5 28.76 19.59 10.67
CA LEU A 5 28.41 20.67 9.75
C LEU A 5 28.88 20.35 8.32
N ARG A 6 30.08 19.82 8.15
CA ARG A 6 30.58 19.38 6.83
C ARG A 6 29.70 18.28 6.25
N ALA A 7 29.35 17.26 7.03
CA ALA A 7 28.47 16.18 6.58
C ALA A 7 27.08 16.72 6.19
N PHE A 8 26.54 17.70 6.92
CA PHE A 8 25.27 18.33 6.60
C PHE A 8 25.32 19.13 5.29
N LEU A 9 26.33 19.99 5.12
CA LEU A 9 26.51 20.78 3.89
C LEU A 9 26.74 19.89 2.66
N GLN A 10 27.37 18.73 2.87
CA GLN A 10 27.51 17.71 1.82
C GLN A 10 26.21 16.91 1.57
N GLY A 11 25.15 17.11 2.35
CA GLY A 11 23.87 16.40 2.22
C GLY A 11 23.90 14.95 2.71
N ALA A 12 24.74 14.65 3.71
CA ALA A 12 25.02 13.30 4.21
C ALA A 12 24.73 13.13 5.71
N HIS A 13 24.12 14.12 6.36
CA HIS A 13 23.88 14.10 7.80
C HIS A 13 22.54 13.41 8.13
N PRO A 14 22.52 12.42 9.05
CA PRO A 14 21.31 11.65 9.35
C PRO A 14 20.36 12.34 10.34
N ASP A 15 20.81 13.40 11.03
CA ASP A 15 20.00 14.13 12.01
C ASP A 15 20.17 15.65 11.91
N PRO A 16 19.51 16.33 10.94
CA PRO A 16 19.64 17.77 10.75
C PRO A 16 19.28 18.62 11.98
N PHE A 17 18.47 18.09 12.92
CA PHE A 17 18.07 18.81 14.14
C PHE A 17 19.22 19.08 15.10
N ARG A 18 20.36 18.37 14.96
CA ARG A 18 21.60 18.68 15.70
C ARG A 18 22.25 19.98 15.24
N ILE A 19 21.89 20.48 14.06
CA ILE A 19 22.51 21.65 13.44
C ILE A 19 21.49 22.77 13.28
N LEU A 20 20.31 22.44 12.73
CA LEU A 20 19.21 23.36 12.40
C LEU A 20 18.26 23.55 13.58
N GLY A 21 17.43 24.59 13.49
CA GLY A 21 16.45 24.94 14.51
C GLY A 21 17.08 25.67 15.71
N PRO A 22 16.36 25.74 16.84
CA PRO A 22 16.80 26.44 18.03
C PRO A 22 17.73 25.60 18.91
N HIS A 23 18.91 26.13 19.23
CA HIS A 23 19.92 25.52 20.11
C HIS A 23 20.22 26.42 21.30
N ARG A 24 20.23 25.86 22.51
CA ARG A 24 20.53 26.63 23.71
C ARG A 24 22.02 27.00 23.77
N LEU A 25 22.32 28.27 23.97
CA LEU A 25 23.68 28.79 24.21
C LEU A 25 23.68 29.66 25.46
N ARG A 26 23.98 29.09 26.64
CA ARG A 26 23.88 29.75 27.95
C ARG A 26 22.48 30.33 28.18
N ASP A 27 22.33 31.66 28.16
CA ASP A 27 21.07 32.37 28.34
C ASP A 27 20.37 32.71 27.03
N ASP A 28 21.05 32.51 25.91
CA ASP A 28 20.58 32.85 24.57
C ASP A 28 20.12 31.59 23.80
N VAL A 29 19.40 31.83 22.70
CA VAL A 29 19.02 30.78 21.75
C VAL A 29 19.63 31.09 20.40
N LEU A 30 20.43 30.16 19.89
CA LEU A 30 21.00 30.21 18.56
C LEU A 30 20.09 29.47 17.60
N VAL A 31 19.54 30.17 16.61
CA VAL A 31 18.69 29.55 15.59
C VAL A 31 19.48 29.44 14.29
N ARG A 32 19.56 28.24 13.71
CA ARG A 32 20.18 28.02 12.40
C ARG A 32 19.15 27.54 11.40
N VAL A 33 19.19 28.15 10.21
CA VAL A 33 18.24 27.91 9.14
C VAL A 33 19.01 27.64 7.86
N PHE A 34 18.67 26.56 7.17
CA PHE A 34 19.28 26.23 5.88
C PHE A 34 18.26 26.41 4.76
N ARG A 35 18.50 27.41 3.91
CA ARG A 35 17.68 27.75 2.75
C ARG A 35 18.60 28.19 1.60
N PRO A 36 18.98 27.27 0.69
CA PRO A 36 19.81 27.60 -0.46
C PRO A 36 19.12 28.59 -1.43
N ASP A 37 17.79 28.65 -1.42
CA ASP A 37 16.97 29.55 -2.22
C ASP A 37 16.80 30.95 -1.60
N ALA A 38 17.25 31.17 -0.36
CA ALA A 38 17.11 32.43 0.34
C ALA A 38 18.27 33.40 0.05
N ARG A 39 17.92 34.66 -0.17
CA ARG A 39 18.85 35.79 -0.17
C ARG A 39 19.08 36.29 1.25
N GLU A 40 17.99 36.48 2.00
CA GLU A 40 17.99 37.02 3.36
C GLU A 40 17.01 36.22 4.23
N ILE A 41 17.37 36.01 5.51
CA ILE A 41 16.49 35.41 6.51
C ILE A 41 16.45 36.32 7.72
N SER A 42 15.27 36.48 8.31
CA SER A 42 15.12 37.09 9.63
C SER A 42 14.16 36.27 10.50
N ILE A 43 14.38 36.32 11.80
CA ILE A 43 13.59 35.62 12.80
C ILE A 43 12.67 36.62 13.47
N LYS A 44 11.36 36.40 13.36
CA LYS A 44 10.34 37.19 14.05
C LYS A 44 9.90 36.43 15.30
N LEU A 45 10.11 37.02 16.47
CA LEU A 45 9.60 36.49 17.74
C LEU A 45 8.10 36.74 17.84
N ASP A 46 7.34 35.73 18.24
CA ASP A 46 5.88 35.85 18.30
C ASP A 46 5.40 36.72 19.46
N GLN A 47 6.13 36.67 20.58
CA GLN A 47 5.73 37.31 21.84
C GLN A 47 5.70 38.84 21.76
N ASN A 48 6.65 39.43 21.05
CA ASN A 48 6.84 40.89 20.98
C ASN A 48 6.92 41.43 19.54
N GLY A 49 6.88 40.55 18.53
CA GLY A 49 6.99 40.91 17.12
C GLY A 49 8.39 41.36 16.67
N SER A 50 9.41 41.32 17.55
CA SER A 50 10.76 41.77 17.23
C SER A 50 11.37 40.91 16.12
N VAL A 51 12.09 41.56 15.20
CA VAL A 51 12.72 40.91 14.05
C VAL A 51 14.23 40.96 14.21
N VAL A 52 14.87 39.80 14.23
CA VAL A 52 16.33 39.64 14.32
C VAL A 52 16.84 39.15 12.97
N PRO A 53 17.69 39.91 12.25
CA PRO A 53 18.28 39.45 10.99
C PRO A 53 19.25 38.28 11.26
N ALA A 54 19.23 37.28 10.38
CA ALA A 54 20.17 36.17 10.44
C ALA A 54 21.39 36.43 9.53
N GLU A 55 22.57 36.20 10.07
CA GLU A 55 23.83 36.30 9.34
C GLU A 55 24.06 35.04 8.50
N LYS A 56 24.50 35.21 7.26
CA LYS A 56 24.86 34.11 6.38
C LYS A 56 26.26 33.59 6.75
N ILE A 57 26.31 32.49 7.50
CA ILE A 57 27.57 31.91 8.01
C ILE A 57 28.30 31.02 7.01
N GLN A 58 27.60 30.57 5.95
CA GLN A 58 28.14 29.71 4.90
C GLN A 58 27.48 30.05 3.56
N GLY A 59 28.28 30.11 2.48
CA GLY A 59 27.86 30.58 1.15
C GLY A 59 26.70 29.77 0.55
N GLU A 60 26.57 28.52 0.98
CA GLU A 60 25.65 27.50 0.48
C GLU A 60 24.20 27.63 1.01
N GLY A 61 23.90 28.67 1.79
CA GLY A 61 22.53 28.99 2.24
C GLY A 61 22.26 28.69 3.71
N LEU A 62 23.30 28.59 4.54
CA LEU A 62 23.15 28.44 5.98
C LEU A 62 23.21 29.81 6.67
N PHE A 63 22.17 30.11 7.43
CA PHE A 63 21.98 31.35 8.18
C PHE A 63 21.92 31.07 9.67
N GLN A 64 22.34 32.05 10.47
CA GLN A 64 22.35 31.97 11.92
C GLN A 64 21.91 33.29 12.55
N ALA A 65 21.05 33.23 13.56
CA ALA A 65 20.70 34.38 14.39
C ALA A 65 20.74 33.99 15.87
N THR A 66 21.18 34.94 16.70
CA THR A 66 21.21 34.80 18.16
C THR A 66 20.05 35.59 18.75
N LEU A 67 19.19 34.89 19.48
CA LEU A 67 18.07 35.45 20.22
C LEU A 67 18.50 35.64 21.67
N GLU A 68 18.79 36.88 22.05
CA GLU A 68 19.31 37.21 23.38
C GLU A 68 18.26 37.01 24.49
N LYS A 69 18.67 36.42 25.62
CA LYS A 69 17.86 36.26 26.85
C LYS A 69 16.47 35.65 26.63
N CYS A 70 16.32 34.78 25.63
CA CYS A 70 15.07 34.10 25.31
C CYS A 70 15.01 32.71 25.97
N PRO A 71 13.82 32.18 26.33
CA PRO A 71 13.69 30.78 26.76
C PRO A 71 14.00 29.81 25.61
N ARG A 72 14.36 28.55 25.93
CA ARG A 72 14.68 27.51 24.94
C ARG A 72 13.59 27.33 23.89
N ASP A 73 12.34 27.31 24.33
CA ASP A 73 11.17 27.01 23.51
C ASP A 73 10.45 28.29 23.06
N VAL A 74 11.21 29.36 22.83
CA VAL A 74 10.65 30.63 22.35
C VAL A 74 9.96 30.41 20.99
N PRO A 75 8.67 30.73 20.84
CA PRO A 75 7.99 30.61 19.56
C PRO A 75 8.42 31.73 18.61
N TYR A 76 8.79 31.35 17.38
CA TYR A 76 9.22 32.29 16.35
C TYR A 76 8.75 31.86 14.96
N THR A 77 8.77 32.81 14.03
CA THR A 77 8.54 32.60 12.61
C THR A 77 9.77 33.03 11.81
N LEU A 78 10.07 32.29 10.75
CA LEU A 78 11.08 32.60 9.76
C LEU A 78 10.45 33.52 8.71
N LYS A 79 11.10 34.64 8.43
CA LYS A 79 10.86 35.47 7.25
C LYS A 79 11.98 35.23 6.26
N ILE A 80 11.64 34.67 5.11
CA ILE A 80 12.59 34.18 4.11
C ILE A 80 12.36 34.98 2.85
N LYS A 81 13.36 35.76 2.46
CA LYS A 81 13.34 36.55 1.23
C LYS A 81 14.19 35.87 0.18
N ARG A 82 13.57 35.50 -0.93
CA ARG A 82 14.22 34.81 -2.07
C ARG A 82 14.88 35.81 -3.02
N TRP A 83 15.65 35.27 -3.96
CA TRP A 83 16.36 36.06 -4.97
C TRP A 83 15.46 36.77 -5.98
N ASP A 84 14.26 36.25 -6.22
CA ASP A 84 13.21 36.87 -7.05
C ASP A 84 12.46 38.00 -6.32
N GLY A 85 12.80 38.27 -5.06
CA GLY A 85 12.15 39.27 -4.22
C GLY A 85 10.90 38.77 -3.49
N SER A 86 10.46 37.53 -3.73
CA SER A 86 9.34 36.95 -2.99
C SER A 86 9.70 36.73 -1.52
N GLU A 87 8.72 36.94 -0.65
CA GLU A 87 8.86 36.73 0.79
C GLU A 87 7.94 35.61 1.26
N GLN A 88 8.48 34.70 2.05
CA GLN A 88 7.76 33.60 2.69
C GLN A 88 7.86 33.77 4.21
N ILE A 89 6.72 33.73 4.89
CA ILE A 89 6.66 33.65 6.36
C ILE A 89 6.22 32.24 6.72
N THR A 90 7.03 31.53 7.50
CA THR A 90 6.76 30.15 7.90
C THR A 90 7.29 29.84 9.29
N ARG A 91 6.73 28.84 9.93
CA ARG A 91 7.36 28.19 11.09
C ARG A 91 8.59 27.40 10.65
N ASP A 92 9.53 27.22 11.57
CA ASP A 92 10.74 26.41 11.34
C ASP A 92 10.42 24.92 11.57
N PRO A 93 10.52 24.06 10.53
CA PRO A 93 10.34 22.60 10.68
C PRO A 93 11.26 21.97 11.72
N TYR A 94 12.42 22.56 11.97
CA TYR A 94 13.44 22.03 12.90
C TYR A 94 13.25 22.52 14.34
N SER A 95 12.16 23.24 14.63
CA SER A 95 11.77 23.62 15.99
C SER A 95 10.96 22.55 16.74
N TYR A 96 10.51 21.50 16.04
CA TYR A 96 9.67 20.45 16.62
C TYR A 96 10.49 19.24 17.09
N GLY A 97 10.28 18.81 18.34
CA GLY A 97 10.90 17.62 18.93
C GLY A 97 10.43 16.31 18.29
N VAL A 98 10.94 15.16 18.76
CA VAL A 98 10.58 13.83 18.25
C VAL A 98 9.08 13.59 18.40
N ILE A 99 8.43 13.08 17.33
CA ILE A 99 6.97 12.88 17.29
C ILE A 99 6.61 11.40 17.37
N MET A 100 7.36 10.52 16.71
CA MET A 100 7.16 9.08 16.82
C MET A 100 7.37 8.61 18.26
N GLY A 101 6.41 7.85 18.80
CA GLY A 101 6.49 7.32 20.16
C GLY A 101 7.38 6.07 20.25
N GLU A 102 8.01 5.86 21.41
CA GLU A 102 8.86 4.68 21.66
C GLU A 102 8.11 3.35 21.52
N VAL A 103 6.83 3.30 21.92
CA VAL A 103 5.97 2.11 21.77
C VAL A 103 5.70 1.82 20.30
N ASP A 104 5.45 2.85 19.48
CA ASP A 104 5.21 2.67 18.05
C ASP A 104 6.46 2.09 17.36
N ILE A 105 7.64 2.61 17.73
CA ILE A 105 8.95 2.13 17.25
C ILE A 105 9.17 0.67 17.64
N HIS A 106 8.92 0.33 18.91
CA HIS A 106 9.11 -1.02 19.41
C HIS A 106 8.19 -2.03 18.71
N LEU A 107 6.89 -1.73 18.62
CA LEU A 107 5.94 -2.61 17.94
C LEU A 107 6.26 -2.78 16.46
N PHE A 108 6.76 -1.74 15.79
CA PHE A 108 7.20 -1.84 14.40
C PHE A 108 8.41 -2.76 14.24
N ALA A 109 9.42 -2.64 15.11
CA ALA A 109 10.61 -3.50 15.09
C ALA A 109 10.29 -4.98 15.36
N GLU A 110 9.30 -5.26 16.22
CA GLU A 110 8.79 -6.61 16.47
C GLU A 110 7.87 -7.14 15.35
N GLY A 111 7.49 -6.27 14.41
CA GLY A 111 6.57 -6.59 13.33
C GLY A 111 5.13 -6.83 13.80
N GLN A 112 4.70 -6.14 14.86
CA GLN A 112 3.42 -6.31 15.53
C GLN A 112 2.59 -5.02 15.67
N HIS A 113 2.93 -3.98 14.92
CA HIS A 113 2.19 -2.72 14.91
C HIS A 113 1.01 -2.78 13.93
N TRP A 114 -0.21 -3.04 14.42
CA TRP A 114 -1.36 -3.29 13.52
C TRP A 114 -1.93 -2.05 12.83
N ARG A 115 -1.66 -0.87 13.38
CA ARG A 115 -2.11 0.43 12.85
C ARG A 115 -0.94 1.27 12.32
N LEU A 116 -0.01 0.65 11.60
CA LEU A 116 1.19 1.35 11.07
C LEU A 116 0.81 2.58 10.25
N TYR A 117 -0.29 2.48 9.50
CA TYR A 117 -0.84 3.57 8.71
C TYR A 117 -1.22 4.80 9.54
N ASP A 118 -1.35 4.76 10.87
CA ASP A 118 -1.58 5.98 11.66
C ASP A 118 -0.28 6.79 11.95
N LYS A 119 0.87 6.19 11.65
CA LYS A 119 2.19 6.66 12.06
C LYS A 119 3.11 6.89 10.88
N PHE A 120 3.15 5.95 9.94
CA PHE A 120 3.90 6.07 8.69
C PHE A 120 3.08 6.76 7.62
N GLY A 121 3.77 7.34 6.64
CA GLY A 121 3.15 8.09 5.58
C GLY A 121 3.15 9.59 5.86
N ALA A 122 2.18 10.30 5.28
CA ALA A 122 1.95 11.73 5.50
C ALA A 122 0.63 11.98 6.24
N HIS A 123 0.72 12.62 7.40
CA HIS A 123 -0.39 12.85 8.32
C HIS A 123 -0.60 14.33 8.59
N LEU A 124 -1.79 14.85 8.28
CA LEU A 124 -2.18 16.18 8.76
C LEU A 124 -2.24 16.17 10.27
N ARG A 125 -1.45 17.03 10.91
CA ARG A 125 -1.36 17.13 12.37
C ARG A 125 -1.33 18.57 12.84
N LYS A 126 -1.86 18.77 14.04
CA LYS A 126 -1.71 20.00 14.81
C LYS A 126 -0.73 19.74 15.96
N ILE A 127 0.36 20.51 16.02
CA ILE A 127 1.36 20.44 17.09
C ILE A 127 1.44 21.83 17.73
N GLY A 128 1.01 21.94 18.99
CA GLY A 128 0.76 23.24 19.62
C GLY A 128 -0.33 23.98 18.85
N ASP A 129 -0.02 25.20 18.42
CA ASP A 129 -0.94 26.03 17.61
C ASP A 129 -0.75 25.85 16.10
N ASP A 130 0.31 25.15 15.67
CA ASP A 130 0.67 25.04 14.27
C ASP A 130 0.05 23.80 13.61
N THR A 131 -0.52 24.00 12.43
CA THR A 131 -1.01 22.92 11.56
C THR A 131 0.01 22.64 10.46
N GLY A 132 0.20 21.38 10.14
CA GLY A 132 1.13 20.96 9.08
C GLY A 132 1.00 19.48 8.79
N VAL A 133 2.03 18.92 8.16
CA VAL A 133 2.08 17.51 7.80
C VAL A 133 3.27 16.85 8.49
N TYR A 134 2.99 15.77 9.20
CA TYR A 134 3.97 14.85 9.75
C TYR A 134 4.28 13.76 8.72
N PHE A 135 5.54 13.60 8.37
CA PHE A 135 6.03 12.58 7.45
C PHE A 135 6.87 11.57 8.22
N ALA A 136 6.64 10.28 7.98
CA ALA A 136 7.51 9.22 8.48
C ALA A 136 7.68 8.08 7.47
N VAL A 137 8.92 7.63 7.28
CA VAL A 137 9.29 6.59 6.31
C VAL A 137 10.40 5.69 6.85
N TRP A 138 10.36 4.40 6.54
CA TRP A 138 11.38 3.45 6.92
C TRP A 138 12.45 3.33 5.82
N ALA A 139 13.69 3.67 6.15
CA ALA A 139 14.84 3.59 5.24
C ALA A 139 16.14 3.41 6.06
N PRO A 140 16.32 2.25 6.70
CA PRO A 140 17.35 2.03 7.70
C PRO A 140 18.79 2.16 7.18
N ASN A 141 19.03 1.93 5.89
CA ASN A 141 20.36 2.00 5.29
C ASN A 141 20.63 3.32 4.54
N ALA A 142 19.63 4.20 4.44
CA ALA A 142 19.81 5.51 3.84
C ALA A 142 20.82 6.35 4.65
N GLN A 143 21.59 7.16 3.93
CA GLN A 143 22.48 8.17 4.49
C GLN A 143 21.72 9.45 4.83
N ARG A 144 20.73 9.81 4.00
CA ARG A 144 19.83 10.95 4.22
C ARG A 144 18.50 10.66 3.54
N VAL A 145 17.41 11.06 4.18
CA VAL A 145 16.08 11.15 3.55
C VAL A 145 15.59 12.59 3.68
N SER A 146 14.95 13.10 2.64
CA SER A 146 14.32 14.41 2.62
C SER A 146 12.91 14.33 2.05
N VAL A 147 12.00 15.17 2.54
CA VAL A 147 10.68 15.34 1.91
C VAL A 147 10.83 16.37 0.80
N VAL A 148 10.45 16.00 -0.42
CA VAL A 148 10.46 16.91 -1.59
C VAL A 148 9.05 17.04 -2.14
N GLY A 149 8.70 18.21 -2.65
CA GLY A 149 7.38 18.46 -3.21
C GLY A 149 7.21 19.89 -3.70
N ASP A 150 5.99 20.23 -4.11
CA ASP A 150 5.67 21.55 -4.68
C ASP A 150 6.05 22.70 -3.74
N PHE A 151 5.87 22.49 -2.42
CA PHE A 151 6.14 23.47 -1.37
C PHE A 151 7.62 23.84 -1.19
N ASN A 152 8.53 23.05 -1.76
CA ASN A 152 9.97 23.30 -1.68
C ASN A 152 10.69 23.25 -3.03
N GLY A 153 9.92 23.30 -4.14
CA GLY A 153 10.47 23.26 -5.49
C GLY A 153 11.19 21.95 -5.80
N TRP A 154 10.79 20.85 -5.15
CA TRP A 154 11.41 19.54 -5.27
C TRP A 154 12.91 19.49 -4.88
N ASP A 155 13.38 20.42 -4.03
CA ASP A 155 14.78 20.48 -3.57
C ASP A 155 14.97 19.73 -2.24
N GLY A 156 15.56 18.53 -2.30
CA GLY A 156 15.80 17.69 -1.13
C GLY A 156 16.84 18.22 -0.15
N ARG A 157 17.47 19.37 -0.41
CA ARG A 157 18.35 20.02 0.55
C ARG A 157 17.59 20.80 1.64
N VAL A 158 16.33 21.17 1.38
CA VAL A 158 15.56 22.09 2.23
C VAL A 158 14.92 21.39 3.44
N HIS A 159 14.25 20.26 3.20
CA HIS A 159 13.46 19.53 4.21
C HIS A 159 14.03 18.14 4.48
N ALA A 160 15.28 18.10 4.94
CA ALA A 160 15.95 16.87 5.36
C ALA A 160 15.33 16.34 6.67
N MET A 161 15.05 15.05 6.72
CA MET A 161 14.42 14.37 7.84
C MET A 161 15.47 13.95 8.89
N ARG A 162 15.05 13.70 10.14
CA ARG A 162 15.91 13.04 11.13
C ARG A 162 15.68 11.54 11.14
N LYS A 163 16.76 10.78 11.29
CA LYS A 163 16.73 9.34 11.54
C LYS A 163 16.60 9.05 13.03
N LEU A 164 15.58 8.30 13.41
CA LEU A 164 15.41 7.74 14.75
C LEU A 164 16.32 6.52 14.89
N ILE A 165 17.51 6.75 15.44
CA ILE A 165 18.57 5.74 15.58
C ILE A 165 18.06 4.48 16.28
N GLY A 166 18.45 3.32 15.77
CA GLY A 166 18.00 2.00 16.24
C GLY A 166 16.80 1.45 15.46
N SER A 167 15.88 2.31 15.02
CA SER A 167 14.68 1.90 14.25
C SER A 167 14.85 2.00 12.73
N GLY A 168 15.71 2.90 12.27
CA GLY A 168 15.84 3.22 10.84
C GLY A 168 14.67 4.01 10.25
N ILE A 169 13.76 4.50 11.09
CA ILE A 169 12.65 5.38 10.71
C ILE A 169 13.19 6.80 10.56
N TRP A 170 12.76 7.49 9.52
CA TRP A 170 13.00 8.91 9.28
C TRP A 170 11.71 9.67 9.54
N GLU A 171 11.79 10.82 10.22
CA GLU A 171 10.62 11.68 10.44
C GLU A 171 10.91 13.17 10.25
N LEU A 172 9.86 13.92 9.90
CA LEU A 172 9.85 15.37 9.86
C LEU A 172 8.42 15.90 9.95
N PHE A 173 8.18 16.95 10.75
CA PHE A 173 6.96 17.73 10.66
C PHE A 173 7.23 19.02 9.90
N ILE A 174 6.43 19.28 8.86
CA ILE A 174 6.54 20.49 8.07
C ILE A 174 5.27 21.34 8.29
N PRO A 175 5.37 22.45 9.02
CA PRO A 175 4.25 23.34 9.28
C PRO A 175 3.80 24.07 8.01
N GLY A 176 2.51 24.40 7.93
CA GLY A 176 1.92 25.17 6.83
C GLY A 176 1.63 24.37 5.56
N ILE A 177 2.02 23.11 5.48
CA ILE A 177 1.59 22.19 4.41
C ILE A 177 0.17 21.70 4.70
N GLY A 178 -0.65 21.63 3.66
CA GLY A 178 -2.02 21.13 3.72
C GLY A 178 -2.25 19.90 2.86
N GLU A 179 -3.52 19.50 2.80
CA GLU A 179 -4.00 18.42 1.95
C GLU A 179 -3.74 18.70 0.45
N ASN A 180 -3.62 17.62 -0.33
CA ASN A 180 -3.29 17.59 -1.76
C ASN A 180 -1.91 18.12 -2.13
N ALA A 181 -1.04 18.41 -1.15
CA ALA A 181 0.36 18.67 -1.44
C ALA A 181 1.00 17.42 -2.07
N HIS A 182 1.59 17.59 -3.25
CA HIS A 182 2.39 16.54 -3.89
C HIS A 182 3.72 16.41 -3.17
N TYR A 183 4.14 15.19 -2.89
CA TYR A 183 5.42 14.91 -2.29
C TYR A 183 6.00 13.57 -2.71
N LYS A 184 7.30 13.43 -2.51
CA LYS A 184 8.09 12.19 -2.54
C LYS A 184 9.14 12.24 -1.44
N PHE A 185 9.80 11.11 -1.22
CA PHE A 185 11.05 11.05 -0.47
C PHE A 185 12.24 11.09 -1.43
N GLU A 186 13.12 12.06 -1.25
CA GLU A 186 14.46 12.03 -1.84
C GLU A 186 15.38 11.25 -0.90
N ILE A 187 15.82 10.08 -1.35
CA ILE A 187 16.67 9.18 -0.57
C ILE A 187 18.07 9.22 -1.14
N ARG A 188 19.04 9.56 -0.28
CA ARG A 188 20.46 9.36 -0.56
C ARG A 188 20.93 8.07 0.09
N THR A 189 21.42 7.15 -0.72
CA THR A 189 21.84 5.81 -0.27
C THR A 189 23.23 5.83 0.36
N GLY A 190 23.65 4.70 0.94
CA GLY A 190 25.01 4.53 1.46
C GLY A 190 26.12 4.72 0.42
N SER A 191 25.85 4.47 -0.86
CA SER A 191 26.80 4.73 -1.96
C SER A 191 26.83 6.20 -2.40
N GLY A 192 25.90 7.02 -1.90
CA GLY A 192 25.76 8.42 -2.26
C GLY A 192 24.86 8.67 -3.47
N ALA A 193 24.29 7.63 -4.10
CA ALA A 193 23.27 7.78 -5.14
C ALA A 193 21.99 8.40 -4.56
N ILE A 194 21.25 9.13 -5.40
CA ILE A 194 20.03 9.85 -5.00
C ILE A 194 18.85 9.34 -5.83
N PHE A 195 17.77 8.98 -5.16
CA PHE A 195 16.54 8.47 -5.75
C PHE A 195 15.33 9.25 -5.25
N LEU A 196 14.29 9.30 -6.09
CA LEU A 196 12.97 9.80 -5.70
C LEU A 196 12.02 8.61 -5.55
N LYS A 197 11.49 8.44 -4.34
CA LYS A 197 10.56 7.38 -3.98
C LYS A 197 9.18 7.93 -3.66
N SER A 198 8.16 7.27 -4.17
CA SER A 198 6.80 7.45 -3.68
C SER A 198 6.72 6.95 -2.25
N ASP A 199 5.80 7.49 -1.46
CA ASP A 199 5.59 7.04 -0.09
C ASP A 199 4.99 5.62 -0.07
N PRO A 200 5.65 4.61 0.54
CA PRO A 200 5.09 3.27 0.68
C PRO A 200 3.72 3.25 1.39
N PHE A 201 3.46 4.25 2.24
CA PHE A 201 2.23 4.45 2.99
C PHE A 201 1.39 5.62 2.45
N ALA A 202 1.55 5.98 1.17
CA ALA A 202 0.69 6.98 0.54
C ALA A 202 -0.79 6.57 0.62
N PHE A 203 -1.65 7.50 1.05
CA PHE A 203 -3.12 7.29 1.02
C PHE A 203 -3.76 7.76 -0.28
N PHE A 204 -3.05 8.58 -1.05
CA PHE A 204 -3.48 9.03 -2.35
C PHE A 204 -2.26 9.23 -3.26
N SER A 205 -2.44 8.92 -4.54
CA SER A 205 -1.40 9.01 -5.55
C SER A 205 -1.82 9.95 -6.67
N GLN A 206 -0.84 10.55 -7.33
CA GLN A 206 -1.10 11.45 -8.44
C GLN A 206 -1.71 10.68 -9.62
N HIS A 207 -2.63 11.32 -10.33
CA HIS A 207 -3.36 10.67 -11.41
C HIS A 207 -2.49 10.37 -12.64
N GLY A 208 -2.78 9.25 -13.31
CA GLY A 208 -2.19 8.90 -14.60
C GLY A 208 -0.83 8.22 -14.49
N LYS A 209 0.18 8.77 -15.18
CA LYS A 209 1.55 8.23 -15.21
C LYS A 209 2.47 8.89 -14.18
N GLU A 210 1.97 9.93 -13.52
CA GLU A 210 2.71 10.62 -12.48
C GLU A 210 2.78 9.77 -11.22
N THR A 211 3.82 9.98 -10.42
CA THR A 211 4.18 9.06 -9.32
C THR A 211 4.34 9.78 -7.99
N ALA A 212 3.95 11.05 -7.87
CA ALA A 212 3.96 11.71 -6.58
C ALA A 212 2.86 11.14 -5.66
N SER A 213 3.18 11.05 -4.38
CA SER A 213 2.18 10.83 -3.33
C SER A 213 1.49 12.16 -3.02
N LEU A 214 0.22 12.11 -2.61
CA LEU A 214 -0.52 13.28 -2.16
C LEU A 214 -0.87 13.14 -0.68
N VAL A 215 -0.73 14.24 0.07
CA VAL A 215 -1.24 14.33 1.43
C VAL A 215 -2.77 14.26 1.38
N TYR A 216 -3.39 13.34 2.11
CA TYR A 216 -4.84 13.17 2.09
C TYR A 216 -5.40 12.93 3.50
N ASP A 217 -6.53 13.56 3.82
CA ASP A 217 -7.19 13.43 5.11
C ASP A 217 -8.29 12.36 5.08
N LEU A 218 -7.97 11.16 5.54
CA LEU A 218 -8.91 10.05 5.58
C LEU A 218 -10.02 10.20 6.65
N SER A 219 -9.92 11.19 7.56
CA SER A 219 -10.83 11.31 8.72
C SER A 219 -12.19 11.93 8.40
N ARG A 220 -12.38 12.45 7.18
CA ARG A 220 -13.55 13.29 6.84
C ARG A 220 -14.76 12.50 6.37
N TYR A 221 -14.54 11.33 5.78
CA TYR A 221 -15.63 10.50 5.28
C TYR A 221 -16.52 10.01 6.44
N ARG A 222 -17.84 10.12 6.26
CA ARG A 222 -18.83 9.66 7.24
C ARG A 222 -19.60 8.47 6.67
N TRP A 223 -19.30 7.30 7.18
CA TRP A 223 -19.97 6.05 6.83
C TRP A 223 -21.43 6.01 7.27
N ALA A 224 -22.27 5.36 6.47
CA ALA A 224 -23.67 5.08 6.78
C ALA A 224 -24.00 3.57 6.80
N ASP A 225 -22.99 2.73 7.02
CA ASP A 225 -23.06 1.26 6.94
C ASP A 225 -22.98 0.54 8.30
N ALA A 226 -23.14 1.26 9.41
CA ALA A 226 -22.97 0.69 10.76
C ALA A 226 -23.82 -0.59 11.00
N ALA A 227 -25.03 -0.64 10.44
CA ALA A 227 -25.89 -1.82 10.53
C ALA A 227 -25.32 -3.04 9.78
N TRP A 228 -24.69 -2.84 8.63
CA TRP A 228 -23.98 -3.88 7.89
C TRP A 228 -22.78 -4.39 8.68
N MET A 229 -21.94 -3.47 9.17
CA MET A 229 -20.72 -3.80 9.91
C MET A 229 -21.02 -4.58 11.20
N GLU A 230 -22.12 -4.27 11.89
CA GLU A 230 -22.56 -5.04 13.06
C GLU A 230 -23.09 -6.42 12.67
N ALA A 231 -23.94 -6.50 11.63
CA ALA A 231 -24.48 -7.78 11.16
C ALA A 231 -23.36 -8.73 10.69
N ARG A 232 -22.36 -8.22 9.98
CA ARG A 232 -21.21 -8.98 9.47
C ARG A 232 -20.48 -9.72 10.58
N ARG A 233 -20.26 -9.10 11.75
CA ARG A 233 -19.50 -9.70 12.87
C ARG A 233 -20.02 -11.05 13.32
N SER A 234 -21.32 -11.27 13.20
CA SER A 234 -22.00 -12.52 13.61
C SER A 234 -22.23 -13.51 12.47
N LYS A 235 -21.88 -13.14 11.23
CA LYS A 235 -22.18 -13.92 10.04
C LYS A 235 -21.24 -15.11 9.90
N ASN A 236 -21.83 -16.30 9.76
CA ASN A 236 -21.08 -17.51 9.44
C ASN A 236 -20.97 -17.65 7.91
N MET A 237 -19.91 -17.09 7.34
CA MET A 237 -19.72 -17.05 5.88
C MET A 237 -19.74 -18.44 5.21
N PRO A 238 -19.06 -19.48 5.73
CA PRO A 238 -19.15 -20.84 5.17
C PRO A 238 -20.56 -21.45 5.11
N ARG A 239 -21.53 -20.90 5.84
CA ARG A 239 -22.94 -21.33 5.85
C ARG A 239 -23.90 -20.31 5.25
N SER A 240 -23.38 -19.21 4.71
CA SER A 240 -24.16 -18.14 4.10
C SER A 240 -24.17 -18.29 2.58
N PRO A 241 -25.20 -17.77 1.87
CA PRO A 241 -25.15 -17.69 0.42
C PRO A 241 -23.98 -16.80 -0.01
N LEU A 242 -23.17 -17.31 -0.93
CA LEU A 242 -22.02 -16.61 -1.51
C LEU A 242 -22.07 -16.78 -3.03
N SER A 243 -22.57 -15.73 -3.68
CA SER A 243 -22.53 -15.56 -5.13
C SER A 243 -21.80 -14.25 -5.43
N ILE A 244 -20.69 -14.35 -6.14
CA ILE A 244 -19.70 -13.29 -6.33
C ILE A 244 -19.72 -12.87 -7.80
N TYR A 245 -19.76 -11.56 -8.04
CA TYR A 245 -19.52 -10.97 -9.36
C TYR A 245 -18.12 -10.35 -9.37
N GLU A 246 -17.18 -10.98 -10.07
CA GLU A 246 -15.80 -10.50 -10.23
C GLU A 246 -15.74 -9.38 -11.29
N ILE A 247 -15.01 -8.30 -10.99
CA ILE A 247 -15.00 -7.08 -11.79
C ILE A 247 -13.61 -6.45 -11.86
N HIS A 248 -13.19 -6.11 -13.08
CA HIS A 248 -12.16 -5.10 -13.32
C HIS A 248 -12.82 -3.72 -13.53
N LEU A 249 -12.66 -2.81 -12.57
CA LEU A 249 -13.33 -1.49 -12.60
C LEU A 249 -13.01 -0.69 -13.87
N GLY A 250 -11.76 -0.78 -14.36
CA GLY A 250 -11.31 -0.02 -15.53
C GLY A 250 -11.83 -0.53 -16.89
N SER A 251 -12.54 -1.66 -16.93
CA SER A 251 -13.03 -2.25 -18.18
C SER A 251 -14.47 -2.78 -18.11
N TRP A 252 -15.13 -2.74 -16.95
CA TRP A 252 -16.55 -3.09 -16.84
C TRP A 252 -17.44 -2.23 -17.74
N ARG A 253 -17.22 -0.90 -17.71
CA ARG A 253 -17.87 0.08 -18.59
C ARG A 253 -17.00 1.32 -18.70
N ARG A 254 -17.03 1.95 -19.87
CA ARG A 254 -16.36 3.22 -20.16
C ARG A 254 -17.34 4.21 -20.76
N LYS A 255 -17.00 5.50 -20.69
CA LYS A 255 -17.77 6.57 -21.31
C LYS A 255 -17.28 6.83 -22.72
N ALA A 256 -17.88 6.15 -23.69
CA ALA A 256 -17.48 6.24 -25.10
C ALA A 256 -17.59 7.68 -25.63
N GLU A 257 -18.60 8.42 -25.19
CA GLU A 257 -18.87 9.81 -25.55
C GLU A 257 -17.87 10.81 -24.94
N GLU A 258 -17.12 10.39 -23.90
CA GLU A 258 -16.09 11.20 -23.22
C GLU A 258 -14.68 10.64 -23.50
N GLY A 259 -14.44 10.19 -24.74
CA GLY A 259 -13.12 9.73 -25.18
C GLY A 259 -12.71 8.39 -24.57
N ASP A 260 -13.67 7.50 -24.30
CA ASP A 260 -13.46 6.19 -23.69
C ASP A 260 -12.82 6.25 -22.29
N ARG A 261 -13.10 7.33 -21.54
CA ARG A 261 -12.59 7.47 -20.17
C ARG A 261 -13.18 6.42 -19.23
N PHE A 262 -12.44 6.16 -18.15
CA PHE A 262 -12.93 5.39 -17.01
C PHE A 262 -14.13 6.05 -16.35
N LEU A 263 -15.00 5.23 -15.76
CA LEU A 263 -15.99 5.69 -14.78
C LEU A 263 -15.30 6.06 -13.47
N SER A 264 -15.83 7.07 -12.78
CA SER A 264 -15.40 7.35 -11.41
C SER A 264 -16.02 6.36 -10.42
N TYR A 265 -15.49 6.27 -9.20
CA TYR A 265 -16.09 5.47 -8.12
C TYR A 265 -17.54 5.88 -7.84
N LEU A 266 -17.87 7.16 -7.96
CA LEU A 266 -19.24 7.66 -7.81
C LEU A 266 -20.15 7.15 -8.95
N GLU A 267 -19.68 7.21 -10.19
CA GLU A 267 -20.44 6.71 -11.35
C GLU A 267 -20.61 5.19 -11.31
N LEU A 268 -19.61 4.46 -10.81
CA LEU A 268 -19.70 3.03 -10.54
C LEU A 268 -20.77 2.73 -9.47
N ALA A 269 -20.83 3.52 -8.39
CA ALA A 269 -21.87 3.36 -7.37
C ALA A 269 -23.29 3.55 -7.93
N ASP A 270 -23.46 4.40 -8.95
CA ASP A 270 -24.77 4.68 -9.55
C ASP A 270 -25.11 3.76 -10.74
N SER A 271 -24.13 3.08 -11.33
CA SER A 271 -24.35 2.25 -12.53
C SER A 271 -24.07 0.77 -12.33
N LEU A 272 -22.97 0.41 -11.68
CA LEU A 272 -22.59 -0.98 -11.41
C LEU A 272 -23.46 -1.58 -10.31
N LEU A 273 -23.67 -0.86 -9.20
CA LEU A 273 -24.40 -1.39 -8.06
C LEU A 273 -25.86 -1.78 -8.41
N PRO A 274 -26.67 -0.95 -9.11
CA PRO A 274 -28.01 -1.37 -9.53
C PRO A 274 -28.01 -2.64 -10.39
N TYR A 275 -27.02 -2.79 -11.27
CA TYR A 275 -26.86 -3.98 -12.10
C TYR A 275 -26.58 -5.23 -11.25
N VAL A 276 -25.68 -5.13 -10.27
CA VAL A 276 -25.34 -6.25 -9.38
C VAL A 276 -26.56 -6.69 -8.55
N ILE A 277 -27.36 -5.73 -8.07
CA ILE A 277 -28.61 -5.99 -7.35
C ILE A 277 -29.64 -6.66 -8.26
N GLU A 278 -29.84 -6.15 -9.48
CA GLU A 278 -30.78 -6.72 -10.46
C GLU A 278 -30.43 -8.17 -10.79
N MET A 279 -29.13 -8.47 -10.92
CA MET A 279 -28.63 -9.81 -11.20
C MET A 279 -28.67 -10.76 -9.99
N GLY A 280 -28.89 -10.24 -8.77
CA GLY A 280 -29.07 -11.04 -7.55
C GLY A 280 -27.78 -11.58 -6.92
N TYR A 281 -26.63 -10.97 -7.20
CA TYR A 281 -25.38 -11.33 -6.53
C TYR A 281 -25.37 -10.89 -5.07
N THR A 282 -24.56 -11.56 -4.25
CA THR A 282 -24.40 -11.22 -2.82
C THR A 282 -23.17 -10.37 -2.54
N HIS A 283 -22.15 -10.50 -3.39
CA HIS A 283 -20.87 -9.81 -3.24
C HIS A 283 -20.33 -9.38 -4.60
N ILE A 284 -19.56 -8.30 -4.59
CA ILE A 284 -18.67 -7.90 -5.68
C ILE A 284 -17.25 -8.30 -5.28
N GLU A 285 -16.49 -8.89 -6.19
CA GLU A 285 -15.05 -9.06 -6.04
C GLU A 285 -14.33 -8.13 -7.01
N LEU A 286 -13.56 -7.20 -6.45
CA LEU A 286 -12.78 -6.24 -7.21
C LEU A 286 -11.40 -6.82 -7.49
N MET A 287 -11.03 -6.90 -8.77
CA MET A 287 -9.61 -7.01 -9.15
C MET A 287 -8.81 -5.87 -8.49
N PRO A 288 -7.47 -6.00 -8.33
CA PRO A 288 -6.73 -5.15 -7.41
C PRO A 288 -6.94 -3.65 -7.66
N VAL A 289 -7.45 -2.96 -6.63
CA VAL A 289 -7.70 -1.51 -6.68
C VAL A 289 -6.60 -0.68 -6.02
N ALA A 290 -5.59 -1.31 -5.42
CA ALA A 290 -4.40 -0.61 -4.94
C ALA A 290 -3.67 0.04 -6.13
N GLU A 291 -3.03 1.18 -5.89
CA GLU A 291 -2.43 1.96 -6.97
C GLU A 291 -1.25 1.20 -7.64
N HIS A 292 -1.31 1.16 -8.96
CA HIS A 292 -0.43 0.40 -9.83
C HIS A 292 -0.08 1.24 -11.07
N PRO A 293 1.14 1.14 -11.63
CA PRO A 293 1.60 2.02 -12.70
C PRO A 293 1.06 1.62 -14.08
N PHE A 294 0.76 0.34 -14.29
CA PHE A 294 0.44 -0.20 -15.61
C PHE A 294 -0.92 -0.91 -15.66
N GLU A 295 -1.83 -0.38 -16.48
CA GLU A 295 -3.19 -0.93 -16.65
C GLU A 295 -3.20 -2.36 -17.18
N GLY A 296 -2.22 -2.73 -18.02
CA GLY A 296 -2.12 -4.08 -18.57
C GLY A 296 -1.72 -5.15 -17.55
N SER A 297 -1.35 -4.75 -16.33
CA SER A 297 -1.18 -5.68 -15.20
C SER A 297 -2.52 -6.09 -14.55
N TRP A 298 -3.62 -5.44 -14.94
CA TRP A 298 -4.95 -5.55 -14.33
C TRP A 298 -4.98 -5.25 -12.82
N GLY A 299 -3.95 -4.58 -12.32
CA GLY A 299 -3.77 -4.24 -10.91
C GLY A 299 -2.79 -5.14 -10.15
N TYR A 300 -2.38 -6.29 -10.71
CA TYR A 300 -1.52 -7.25 -10.00
C TYR A 300 -0.04 -6.82 -9.86
N GLN A 301 0.36 -5.67 -10.39
CA GLN A 301 1.69 -5.10 -10.17
C GLN A 301 1.58 -3.79 -9.38
N VAL A 302 1.30 -3.92 -8.08
CA VAL A 302 1.04 -2.80 -7.16
C VAL A 302 2.34 -2.09 -6.77
N THR A 303 2.33 -0.75 -6.78
CA THR A 303 3.44 0.07 -6.27
C THR A 303 3.09 0.82 -4.98
N ASN A 304 1.84 1.27 -4.83
CA ASN A 304 1.37 2.02 -3.67
C ASN A 304 0.22 1.26 -2.99
N TYR A 305 0.58 0.47 -1.97
CA TYR A 305 -0.31 -0.50 -1.33
C TYR A 305 -1.44 0.13 -0.49
N TYR A 306 -1.23 1.35 0.01
CA TYR A 306 -2.14 2.04 0.94
C TYR A 306 -3.05 3.07 0.25
N ALA A 307 -3.07 3.14 -1.07
CA ALA A 307 -3.92 4.05 -1.83
C ALA A 307 -4.80 3.28 -2.81
N PRO A 308 -6.13 3.54 -2.87
CA PRO A 308 -6.92 3.13 -4.01
C PRO A 308 -6.42 3.89 -5.24
N THR A 309 -6.45 3.25 -6.41
CA THR A 309 -5.96 3.84 -7.64
C THR A 309 -6.70 5.14 -7.94
N SER A 310 -5.92 6.17 -8.25
CA SER A 310 -6.41 7.50 -8.60
C SER A 310 -7.15 7.54 -9.94
N ARG A 311 -7.10 6.46 -10.74
CA ARG A 311 -7.76 6.34 -12.05
C ARG A 311 -9.27 6.57 -12.00
N PHE A 312 -9.91 6.18 -10.90
CA PHE A 312 -11.36 6.26 -10.74
C PHE A 312 -11.80 7.36 -9.76
N GLY A 313 -10.86 8.16 -9.24
CA GLY A 313 -11.17 9.27 -8.35
C GLY A 313 -10.43 9.25 -7.03
N LYS A 314 -11.03 9.84 -6.00
CA LYS A 314 -10.39 10.06 -4.69
C LYS A 314 -10.66 8.91 -3.71
N PRO A 315 -9.84 8.76 -2.65
CA PRO A 315 -10.08 7.80 -1.58
C PRO A 315 -11.51 7.83 -1.00
N ASP A 316 -12.04 9.02 -0.70
CA ASP A 316 -13.41 9.15 -0.18
C ASP A 316 -14.50 8.75 -1.19
N GLU A 317 -14.22 8.85 -2.49
CA GLU A 317 -15.16 8.39 -3.52
C GLU A 317 -15.16 6.84 -3.59
N PHE A 318 -14.02 6.20 -3.34
CA PHE A 318 -13.98 4.75 -3.17
C PHE A 318 -14.73 4.31 -1.91
N ARG A 319 -14.57 5.02 -0.78
CA ARG A 319 -15.40 4.78 0.42
C ARG A 319 -16.89 4.92 0.13
N HIS A 320 -17.27 5.93 -0.63
CA HIS A 320 -18.66 6.10 -1.08
C HIS A 320 -19.18 4.88 -1.84
N PHE A 321 -18.38 4.33 -2.77
CA PHE A 321 -18.74 3.11 -3.49
C PHE A 321 -18.99 1.93 -2.54
N ILE A 322 -18.09 1.70 -1.57
CA ILE A 322 -18.23 0.61 -0.58
C ILE A 322 -19.45 0.83 0.32
N ASP A 323 -19.63 2.04 0.84
CA ASP A 323 -20.75 2.40 1.72
C ASP A 323 -22.11 2.17 1.02
N ARG A 324 -22.20 2.54 -0.26
CA ARG A 324 -23.38 2.29 -1.09
C ARG A 324 -23.63 0.79 -1.29
N CYS A 325 -22.59 -0.02 -1.48
CA CYS A 325 -22.72 -1.47 -1.56
C CYS A 325 -23.31 -2.03 -0.25
N HIS A 326 -22.77 -1.63 0.90
CA HIS A 326 -23.24 -2.10 2.20
C HIS A 326 -24.67 -1.69 2.51
N GLN A 327 -25.06 -0.44 2.20
CA GLN A 327 -26.44 0.04 2.33
C GLN A 327 -27.42 -0.75 1.45
N ALA A 328 -26.94 -1.30 0.33
CA ALA A 328 -27.71 -2.17 -0.55
C ALA A 328 -27.62 -3.67 -0.19
N GLY A 329 -26.91 -4.03 0.88
CA GLY A 329 -26.74 -5.42 1.31
C GLY A 329 -25.77 -6.23 0.45
N ILE A 330 -24.88 -5.58 -0.30
CA ILE A 330 -23.84 -6.20 -1.12
C ILE A 330 -22.51 -6.09 -0.41
N GLY A 331 -21.85 -7.23 -0.19
CA GLY A 331 -20.49 -7.23 0.36
C GLY A 331 -19.42 -6.99 -0.69
N VAL A 332 -18.26 -6.47 -0.28
CA VAL A 332 -17.14 -6.19 -1.20
C VAL A 332 -15.89 -6.97 -0.80
N ILE A 333 -15.41 -7.75 -1.76
CA ILE A 333 -14.14 -8.48 -1.69
C ILE A 333 -13.14 -7.73 -2.56
N MET A 334 -11.88 -7.68 -2.12
CA MET A 334 -10.79 -7.08 -2.87
C MET A 334 -9.68 -8.09 -3.09
N ASP A 335 -9.20 -8.15 -4.34
CA ASP A 335 -7.96 -8.84 -4.65
C ASP A 335 -6.79 -8.07 -4.04
N TRP A 336 -6.09 -8.75 -3.15
CA TRP A 336 -4.95 -8.26 -2.40
C TRP A 336 -3.70 -9.00 -2.85
N VAL A 337 -2.63 -8.24 -3.13
CA VAL A 337 -1.45 -8.73 -3.86
C VAL A 337 -0.19 -8.73 -2.98
N PRO A 338 -0.09 -9.60 -1.96
CA PRO A 338 1.09 -9.67 -1.08
C PRO A 338 2.23 -10.52 -1.64
N ALA A 339 2.04 -11.15 -2.80
CA ALA A 339 2.99 -12.14 -3.31
C ALA A 339 4.26 -11.53 -3.91
N HIS A 340 4.14 -10.35 -4.54
CA HIS A 340 5.22 -9.71 -5.28
C HIS A 340 4.93 -8.23 -5.56
N PHE A 341 5.94 -7.49 -6.04
CA PHE A 341 5.81 -6.10 -6.48
C PHE A 341 6.76 -5.83 -7.68
N PRO A 342 6.47 -4.84 -8.56
CA PRO A 342 7.27 -4.59 -9.74
C PRO A 342 8.58 -3.84 -9.43
N LYS A 343 9.52 -3.85 -10.39
CA LYS A 343 10.85 -3.20 -10.28
C LYS A 343 10.84 -1.69 -10.57
N ASP A 344 9.66 -1.06 -10.59
CA ASP A 344 9.51 0.36 -10.85
C ASP A 344 10.31 1.20 -9.85
N ALA A 345 11.19 2.06 -10.37
CA ALA A 345 12.13 2.84 -9.56
C ALA A 345 11.46 3.74 -8.51
N HIS A 346 10.23 4.21 -8.77
CA HIS A 346 9.45 5.02 -7.83
C HIS A 346 8.81 4.23 -6.68
N GLY A 347 8.72 2.90 -6.80
CA GLY A 347 8.10 2.01 -5.83
C GLY A 347 9.10 1.42 -4.83
N LEU A 348 8.83 0.20 -4.36
CA LEU A 348 9.54 -0.42 -3.23
C LEU A 348 10.92 -1.01 -3.56
N ALA A 349 11.24 -1.22 -4.84
CA ALA A 349 12.50 -1.85 -5.26
C ALA A 349 13.74 -1.06 -4.80
N GLU A 350 14.73 -1.72 -4.21
CA GLU A 350 15.98 -1.16 -3.71
C GLU A 350 15.76 0.12 -2.87
N PHE A 351 14.72 0.12 -2.02
CA PHE A 351 14.10 1.35 -1.51
C PHE A 351 15.08 2.36 -0.91
N ASP A 352 16.02 1.89 -0.10
CA ASP A 352 17.04 2.70 0.57
C ASP A 352 18.47 2.48 0.04
N GLY A 353 18.58 1.91 -1.16
CA GLY A 353 19.83 1.47 -1.79
C GLY A 353 20.26 0.07 -1.41
N THR A 354 19.39 -0.68 -0.75
CA THR A 354 19.53 -2.11 -0.46
C THR A 354 18.23 -2.83 -0.80
N ASP A 355 18.29 -4.16 -0.92
CA ASP A 355 17.13 -5.05 -1.01
C ASP A 355 16.35 -5.01 0.33
N LEU A 356 15.51 -3.99 0.49
CA LEU A 356 14.87 -3.64 1.76
C LEU A 356 13.57 -4.42 1.95
N TYR A 357 12.67 -4.31 0.97
CA TYR A 357 11.35 -4.94 0.98
C TYR A 357 11.40 -6.32 0.34
N GLU A 358 12.21 -6.48 -0.70
CA GLU A 358 12.53 -7.72 -1.38
C GLU A 358 13.59 -8.52 -0.61
N HIS A 359 13.65 -9.82 -0.89
CA HIS A 359 14.66 -10.68 -0.28
C HIS A 359 16.03 -10.48 -0.95
N MET A 360 17.09 -10.30 -0.15
CA MET A 360 18.47 -10.01 -0.61
C MET A 360 19.08 -11.11 -1.52
N ASP A 361 18.65 -12.36 -1.36
CA ASP A 361 19.04 -13.45 -2.27
C ASP A 361 18.07 -13.48 -3.47
N PRO A 362 18.53 -13.20 -4.70
CA PRO A 362 17.66 -13.16 -5.89
C PRO A 362 16.94 -14.48 -6.18
N ARG A 363 17.49 -15.61 -5.72
CA ARG A 363 16.85 -16.94 -5.85
C ARG A 363 15.57 -17.07 -5.03
N GLN A 364 15.35 -16.15 -4.09
CA GLN A 364 14.14 -16.03 -3.28
C GLN A 364 13.43 -14.69 -3.52
N GLY A 365 14.18 -13.64 -3.85
CA GLY A 365 13.71 -12.26 -3.98
C GLY A 365 13.21 -11.87 -5.37
N GLU A 366 13.35 -12.72 -6.39
CA GLU A 366 12.83 -12.44 -7.72
C GLU A 366 11.87 -13.52 -8.22
N GLN A 367 10.78 -13.09 -8.84
CA GLN A 367 9.91 -13.98 -9.58
C GLN A 367 10.19 -13.87 -11.09
N LEU A 368 10.94 -14.86 -11.60
CA LEU A 368 11.60 -14.83 -12.90
C LEU A 368 10.62 -14.80 -14.08
N ASP A 369 9.53 -15.58 -14.00
CA ASP A 369 8.54 -15.63 -15.09
C ASP A 369 7.79 -14.31 -15.26
N TRP A 370 7.73 -13.49 -14.21
CA TRP A 370 6.98 -12.22 -14.19
C TRP A 370 7.88 -10.99 -14.24
N GLY A 371 9.19 -11.15 -14.01
CA GLY A 371 10.14 -10.03 -13.94
C GLY A 371 9.90 -9.11 -12.74
N THR A 372 9.37 -9.65 -11.63
CA THR A 372 8.99 -8.89 -10.41
C THR A 372 9.82 -9.31 -9.20
N LEU A 373 9.70 -8.56 -8.10
CA LEU A 373 10.38 -8.82 -6.83
C LEU A 373 9.43 -9.46 -5.82
N VAL A 374 9.97 -10.34 -4.99
CA VAL A 374 9.24 -11.07 -3.93
C VAL A 374 9.60 -10.47 -2.58
N PHE A 375 8.59 -10.19 -1.77
CA PHE A 375 8.76 -9.64 -0.43
C PHE A 375 9.60 -10.57 0.47
N ASN A 376 10.42 -9.96 1.32
CA ASN A 376 11.15 -10.66 2.38
C ASN A 376 10.23 -10.90 3.59
N PHE A 377 9.43 -11.96 3.53
CA PHE A 377 8.47 -12.32 4.59
C PHE A 377 9.13 -12.60 5.96
N GLY A 378 10.42 -12.96 5.96
CA GLY A 378 11.21 -13.21 7.17
C GLY A 378 11.55 -11.93 7.94
N ARG A 379 11.54 -10.77 7.26
CA ARG A 379 11.83 -9.47 7.88
C ARG A 379 10.60 -8.90 8.58
N ASN A 380 10.75 -8.59 9.87
CA ASN A 380 9.65 -8.14 10.73
C ASN A 380 8.90 -6.93 10.16
N GLU A 381 9.62 -5.90 9.73
CA GLU A 381 9.06 -4.65 9.24
C GLU A 381 8.31 -4.84 7.92
N VAL A 382 8.82 -5.71 7.03
CA VAL A 382 8.18 -6.05 5.75
C VAL A 382 6.90 -6.85 5.98
N ARG A 383 6.96 -7.85 6.85
CA ARG A 383 5.77 -8.61 7.26
C ARG A 383 4.73 -7.67 7.88
N ASN A 384 5.16 -6.74 8.71
CA ASN A 384 4.26 -5.79 9.35
C ASN A 384 3.66 -4.81 8.33
N PHE A 385 4.42 -4.33 7.35
CA PHE A 385 3.92 -3.51 6.25
C PHE A 385 2.75 -4.21 5.54
N LEU A 386 2.90 -5.50 5.23
CA LEU A 386 1.85 -6.27 4.55
C LEU A 386 0.65 -6.56 5.47
N VAL A 387 0.87 -7.04 6.69
CA VAL A 387 -0.25 -7.32 7.62
C VAL A 387 -1.02 -6.04 7.95
N ALA A 388 -0.35 -4.93 8.23
CA ALA A 388 -1.01 -3.65 8.47
C ALA A 388 -1.73 -3.14 7.21
N ASN A 389 -1.28 -3.49 6.00
CA ASN A 389 -1.95 -3.14 4.76
C ASN A 389 -3.27 -3.88 4.58
N ALA A 390 -3.30 -5.19 4.85
CA ALA A 390 -4.55 -5.94 4.88
C ALA A 390 -5.55 -5.32 5.87
N LEU A 391 -5.09 -5.04 7.09
CA LEU A 391 -5.94 -4.42 8.11
C LEU A 391 -6.37 -3.00 7.73
N TYR A 392 -5.54 -2.25 6.99
CA TYR A 392 -5.88 -0.92 6.49
C TYR A 392 -7.10 -0.97 5.56
N TRP A 393 -7.18 -1.93 4.63
CA TRP A 393 -8.33 -2.07 3.76
C TRP A 393 -9.61 -2.45 4.52
N LEU A 394 -9.49 -3.35 5.50
CA LEU A 394 -10.61 -3.76 6.37
C LEU A 394 -11.08 -2.63 7.31
N ASP A 395 -10.15 -1.79 7.79
CA ASP A 395 -10.42 -0.69 8.73
C ASP A 395 -10.88 0.60 8.03
N GLN A 396 -10.11 1.08 7.06
CA GLN A 396 -10.28 2.42 6.48
C GLN A 396 -11.26 2.44 5.30
N TYR A 397 -11.52 1.28 4.68
CA TYR A 397 -12.44 1.13 3.55
C TYR A 397 -13.54 0.10 3.80
N HIS A 398 -13.63 -0.48 4.99
CA HIS A 398 -14.66 -1.44 5.40
C HIS A 398 -14.78 -2.68 4.49
N ILE A 399 -13.73 -3.03 3.72
CA ILE A 399 -13.73 -4.23 2.86
C ILE A 399 -14.15 -5.48 3.67
N ASP A 400 -14.98 -6.35 3.06
CA ASP A 400 -15.55 -7.54 3.71
C ASP A 400 -14.72 -8.80 3.50
N GLY A 401 -13.84 -8.79 2.49
CA GLY A 401 -12.93 -9.89 2.28
C GLY A 401 -11.73 -9.57 1.41
N LEU A 402 -10.70 -10.40 1.56
CA LEU A 402 -9.46 -10.28 0.80
C LEU A 402 -9.20 -11.59 0.06
N ARG A 403 -9.04 -11.52 -1.27
CA ARG A 403 -8.63 -12.66 -2.10
C ARG A 403 -7.16 -12.53 -2.46
N VAL A 404 -6.39 -13.59 -2.24
CA VAL A 404 -4.96 -13.65 -2.54
C VAL A 404 -4.74 -14.54 -3.75
N ASP A 405 -4.23 -13.92 -4.81
CA ASP A 405 -3.82 -14.60 -6.04
C ASP A 405 -2.49 -15.35 -5.84
N ALA A 406 -2.30 -16.42 -6.62
CA ALA A 406 -1.06 -17.14 -6.80
C ALA A 406 -0.35 -17.51 -5.48
N VAL A 407 -1.09 -17.99 -4.48
CA VAL A 407 -0.54 -18.31 -3.14
C VAL A 407 0.61 -19.32 -3.24
N ALA A 408 0.57 -20.20 -4.26
CA ALA A 408 1.66 -21.13 -4.56
C ALA A 408 3.00 -20.43 -4.84
N SER A 409 3.01 -19.23 -5.45
CA SER A 409 4.24 -18.47 -5.69
C SER A 409 4.91 -17.99 -4.41
N MET A 410 4.13 -17.87 -3.33
CA MET A 410 4.63 -17.53 -2.00
C MET A 410 5.11 -18.78 -1.25
N LEU A 411 4.35 -19.88 -1.34
CA LEU A 411 4.57 -21.09 -0.54
C LEU A 411 5.82 -21.89 -0.94
N TYR A 412 6.32 -21.73 -2.16
CA TYR A 412 7.36 -22.59 -2.72
C TYR A 412 8.60 -21.81 -3.14
N LEU A 413 9.75 -22.22 -2.60
CA LEU A 413 11.08 -21.69 -2.96
C LEU A 413 11.49 -22.09 -4.38
N ASP A 414 10.94 -23.18 -4.91
CA ASP A 414 11.18 -23.68 -6.28
C ASP A 414 10.16 -23.20 -7.31
N TYR A 415 9.18 -22.36 -6.92
CA TYR A 415 8.15 -21.87 -7.84
C TYR A 415 8.78 -21.12 -9.02
N SER A 416 8.42 -21.50 -10.26
CA SER A 416 8.98 -20.93 -11.50
C SER A 416 10.51 -21.00 -11.62
N ARG A 417 11.17 -21.95 -10.92
CA ARG A 417 12.64 -22.09 -10.93
C ARG A 417 13.07 -23.49 -11.34
N LYS A 418 14.17 -23.59 -12.08
CA LYS A 418 14.76 -24.87 -12.46
C LYS A 418 15.63 -25.43 -11.33
N GLU A 419 15.95 -26.72 -11.41
CA GLU A 419 16.93 -27.34 -10.52
C GLU A 419 18.25 -26.55 -10.52
N GLY A 420 18.82 -26.33 -9.34
CA GLY A 420 20.02 -25.52 -9.13
C GLY A 420 19.80 -24.00 -9.13
N GLN A 421 18.58 -23.52 -9.40
CA GLN A 421 18.23 -22.08 -9.38
C GLN A 421 17.48 -21.63 -8.11
N TRP A 422 17.28 -22.53 -7.15
CA TRP A 422 16.65 -22.25 -5.87
C TRP A 422 17.44 -22.93 -4.73
N ILE A 423 17.15 -22.55 -3.49
CA ILE A 423 17.76 -23.13 -2.29
C ILE A 423 16.69 -23.66 -1.35
N PRO A 424 16.89 -24.84 -0.74
CA PRO A 424 15.92 -25.41 0.19
C PRO A 424 15.88 -24.66 1.51
N ASN A 425 14.77 -24.82 2.23
CA ASN A 425 14.60 -24.30 3.58
C ASN A 425 15.53 -25.00 4.58
N ALA A 426 15.52 -24.53 5.83
CA ALA A 426 16.38 -25.06 6.90
C ALA A 426 16.21 -26.56 7.19
N PHE A 427 15.12 -27.19 6.72
CA PHE A 427 14.84 -28.63 6.86
C PHE A 427 15.07 -29.43 5.57
N GLY A 428 15.60 -28.81 4.52
CA GLY A 428 15.84 -29.44 3.22
C GLY A 428 14.62 -29.49 2.30
N GLY A 429 13.49 -28.91 2.70
CA GLY A 429 12.26 -28.86 1.92
C GLY A 429 12.19 -27.66 0.97
N ARG A 430 11.16 -27.64 0.13
CA ARG A 430 10.89 -26.56 -0.83
C ARG A 430 9.93 -25.50 -0.30
N GLU A 431 9.37 -25.72 0.89
CA GLU A 431 8.39 -24.83 1.50
C GLU A 431 9.08 -23.54 1.97
N ASN A 432 8.52 -22.40 1.61
CA ASN A 432 8.94 -21.10 2.11
C ASN A 432 8.33 -20.87 3.50
N LEU A 433 9.08 -21.21 4.55
CA LEU A 433 8.60 -21.18 5.93
C LEU A 433 8.21 -19.76 6.39
N ASP A 434 8.90 -18.73 5.91
CA ASP A 434 8.60 -17.34 6.24
C ASP A 434 7.28 -16.89 5.62
N ALA A 435 7.02 -17.28 4.36
CA ALA A 435 5.73 -17.04 3.71
C ALA A 435 4.59 -17.80 4.41
N VAL A 436 4.81 -19.07 4.79
CA VAL A 436 3.83 -19.85 5.57
C VAL A 436 3.51 -19.16 6.89
N TYR A 437 4.53 -18.70 7.62
CA TYR A 437 4.36 -17.97 8.87
C TYR A 437 3.59 -16.66 8.65
N PHE A 438 3.95 -15.89 7.62
CA PHE A 438 3.24 -14.66 7.26
C PHE A 438 1.77 -14.91 6.96
N LEU A 439 1.42 -15.88 6.12
CA LEU A 439 0.03 -16.17 5.75
C LEU A 439 -0.81 -16.60 6.95
N LYS A 440 -0.25 -17.42 7.85
CA LYS A 440 -0.91 -17.79 9.11
C LYS A 440 -1.16 -16.55 9.96
N ARG A 441 -0.14 -15.71 10.15
CA ARG A 441 -0.24 -14.51 10.98
C ARG A 441 -1.22 -13.48 10.39
N PHE A 442 -1.20 -13.29 9.08
CA PHE A 442 -2.15 -12.45 8.34
C PHE A 442 -3.59 -12.88 8.64
N ASN A 443 -3.91 -14.16 8.45
CA ASN A 443 -5.26 -14.67 8.67
C ASN A 443 -5.67 -14.54 10.15
N GLU A 444 -4.82 -14.96 11.09
CA GLU A 444 -5.08 -14.85 12.52
C GLU A 444 -5.47 -13.44 12.93
N VAL A 445 -4.67 -12.44 12.54
CA VAL A 445 -4.90 -11.05 12.94
C VAL A 445 -6.11 -10.45 12.24
N CYS A 446 -6.37 -10.78 10.96
CA CYS A 446 -7.55 -10.31 10.25
C CYS A 446 -8.84 -10.82 10.91
N TYR A 447 -8.93 -12.12 11.20
CA TYR A 447 -10.12 -12.69 11.86
C TYR A 447 -10.27 -12.25 13.32
N GLU A 448 -9.17 -12.04 14.05
CA GLU A 448 -9.20 -11.50 15.42
C GLU A 448 -9.78 -10.08 15.45
N ARG A 449 -9.32 -9.20 14.55
CA ARG A 449 -9.68 -7.79 14.55
C ARG A 449 -10.99 -7.49 13.83
N PHE A 450 -11.31 -8.26 12.80
CA PHE A 450 -12.50 -8.07 11.98
C PHE A 450 -13.30 -9.37 11.86
N PRO A 451 -14.01 -9.79 12.93
CA PRO A 451 -14.86 -10.97 12.87
C PRO A 451 -15.88 -10.89 11.71
N GLY A 452 -16.12 -12.03 11.06
CA GLY A 452 -17.11 -12.14 9.99
C GLY A 452 -16.64 -11.75 8.58
N ILE A 453 -15.40 -11.26 8.43
CA ILE A 453 -14.76 -11.11 7.11
C ILE A 453 -14.50 -12.48 6.46
N MET A 454 -14.06 -12.47 5.21
CA MET A 454 -13.54 -13.67 4.54
C MET A 454 -12.15 -13.43 3.95
N THR A 455 -11.28 -14.42 4.06
CA THR A 455 -10.03 -14.48 3.30
C THR A 455 -10.09 -15.66 2.34
N ILE A 456 -9.73 -15.42 1.09
CA ILE A 456 -9.87 -16.37 -0.02
C ILE A 456 -8.49 -16.59 -0.64
N ALA A 457 -8.13 -17.85 -0.89
CA ALA A 457 -6.87 -18.20 -1.54
C ALA A 457 -7.10 -18.83 -2.92
N GLU A 458 -6.35 -18.38 -3.92
CA GLU A 458 -6.07 -19.17 -5.12
C GLU A 458 -4.73 -19.90 -4.91
N GLU A 459 -4.81 -21.23 -4.81
CA GLU A 459 -3.65 -22.09 -4.59
C GLU A 459 -3.79 -23.33 -5.47
N SER A 460 -2.83 -23.52 -6.38
CA SER A 460 -2.93 -24.42 -7.54
C SER A 460 -2.06 -25.68 -7.46
N THR A 461 -1.38 -25.96 -6.33
CA THR A 461 -0.43 -27.09 -6.17
C THR A 461 -0.85 -28.11 -5.11
N ALA A 462 -2.13 -28.11 -4.73
CA ALA A 462 -2.73 -29.03 -3.76
C ALA A 462 -2.11 -28.98 -2.35
N TRP A 463 -1.69 -27.78 -1.90
CA TRP A 463 -1.28 -27.58 -0.51
C TRP A 463 -2.41 -27.99 0.44
N PRO A 464 -2.14 -28.79 1.48
CA PRO A 464 -3.18 -29.26 2.39
C PRO A 464 -3.56 -28.20 3.43
N GLY A 465 -4.86 -28.08 3.74
CA GLY A 465 -5.35 -27.26 4.83
C GLY A 465 -5.27 -25.76 4.56
N VAL A 466 -5.40 -25.33 3.30
CA VAL A 466 -5.35 -23.91 2.93
C VAL A 466 -6.46 -23.14 3.67
N SER A 467 -7.68 -23.68 3.66
CA SER A 467 -8.86 -23.08 4.29
C SER A 467 -9.20 -23.69 5.66
N ARG A 468 -8.16 -24.15 6.39
CA ARG A 468 -8.27 -24.72 7.74
C ARG A 468 -7.63 -23.80 8.79
N PRO A 469 -8.09 -23.84 10.05
CA PRO A 469 -7.52 -23.02 11.12
C PRO A 469 -6.03 -23.26 11.34
N THR A 470 -5.30 -22.20 11.71
CA THR A 470 -3.84 -22.25 11.88
C THR A 470 -3.40 -23.17 13.02
N TYR A 471 -4.20 -23.26 14.08
CA TYR A 471 -3.96 -24.17 15.22
C TYR A 471 -4.12 -25.66 14.87
N LEU A 472 -4.72 -26.00 13.72
CA LEU A 472 -4.76 -27.36 13.17
C LEU A 472 -3.69 -27.58 12.08
N GLY A 473 -2.77 -26.63 11.90
CA GLY A 473 -1.72 -26.69 10.90
C GLY A 473 -2.07 -26.02 9.56
N GLY A 474 -3.31 -25.56 9.36
CA GLY A 474 -3.74 -24.90 8.13
C GLY A 474 -3.17 -23.49 7.92
N LEU A 475 -3.38 -22.90 6.74
CA LEU A 475 -2.93 -21.53 6.43
C LEU A 475 -3.85 -20.44 7.02
N GLY A 476 -5.05 -20.82 7.46
CA GLY A 476 -6.00 -19.93 8.11
C GLY A 476 -6.97 -19.23 7.17
N PHE A 477 -6.95 -19.49 5.86
CA PHE A 477 -7.92 -18.89 4.95
C PHE A 477 -9.34 -19.37 5.27
N GLY A 478 -10.33 -18.54 4.95
CA GLY A 478 -11.74 -18.91 5.07
C GLY A 478 -12.20 -19.82 3.94
N PHE A 479 -11.69 -19.56 2.74
CA PHE A 479 -12.05 -20.27 1.50
C PHE A 479 -10.84 -20.49 0.59
N LYS A 480 -10.98 -21.46 -0.32
CA LYS A 480 -10.04 -21.74 -1.40
C LYS A 480 -10.79 -21.80 -2.73
N TRP A 481 -10.27 -21.21 -3.80
CA TRP A 481 -10.78 -21.42 -5.14
C TRP A 481 -10.59 -22.88 -5.58
N ASN A 482 -11.63 -23.49 -6.15
CA ASN A 482 -11.56 -24.86 -6.66
C ASN A 482 -11.09 -24.88 -8.12
N MET A 483 -9.79 -24.69 -8.33
CA MET A 483 -9.17 -24.69 -9.65
C MET A 483 -9.32 -26.04 -10.39
N GLY A 484 -9.33 -27.15 -9.64
CA GLY A 484 -9.54 -28.49 -10.20
C GLY A 484 -10.96 -28.65 -10.76
N TRP A 485 -11.99 -28.27 -9.99
CA TRP A 485 -13.37 -28.24 -10.47
C TRP A 485 -13.51 -27.37 -11.71
N MET A 486 -12.95 -26.16 -11.70
CA MET A 486 -13.03 -25.21 -12.81
C MET A 486 -12.46 -25.83 -14.09
N HIS A 487 -11.25 -26.38 -14.03
CA HIS A 487 -10.58 -26.98 -15.17
C HIS A 487 -11.36 -28.19 -15.71
N ASP A 488 -11.78 -29.10 -14.83
CA ASP A 488 -12.48 -30.32 -15.21
C ASP A 488 -13.84 -30.03 -15.86
N PHE A 489 -14.64 -29.15 -15.24
CA PHE A 489 -15.95 -28.78 -15.75
C PHE A 489 -15.85 -27.97 -17.06
N LEU A 490 -14.93 -27.01 -17.17
CA LEU A 490 -14.71 -26.29 -18.43
C LEU A 490 -14.27 -27.22 -19.55
N HIS A 491 -13.35 -28.15 -19.28
CA HIS A 491 -12.92 -29.14 -20.26
C HIS A 491 -14.10 -30.03 -20.70
N TYR A 492 -14.88 -30.54 -19.75
CA TYR A 492 -16.05 -31.37 -20.04
C TYR A 492 -17.07 -30.65 -20.94
N MET A 493 -17.34 -29.38 -20.65
CA MET A 493 -18.31 -28.60 -21.42
C MET A 493 -17.83 -28.24 -22.83
N GLN A 494 -16.52 -28.11 -23.03
CA GLN A 494 -15.91 -27.84 -24.35
C GLN A 494 -16.00 -29.04 -25.29
N LEU A 495 -16.09 -30.26 -24.76
CA LEU A 495 -16.22 -31.47 -25.58
C LEU A 495 -17.57 -31.51 -26.28
N ASP A 496 -17.57 -31.94 -27.55
CA ASP A 496 -18.81 -32.30 -28.25
C ASP A 496 -19.63 -33.28 -27.38
N PRO A 497 -20.95 -33.07 -27.23
CA PRO A 497 -21.79 -33.91 -26.40
C PRO A 497 -21.61 -35.42 -26.61
N ILE A 498 -21.30 -35.87 -27.83
CA ILE A 498 -21.09 -37.31 -28.11
C ILE A 498 -19.85 -37.89 -27.41
N TYR A 499 -18.85 -37.06 -27.13
CA TYR A 499 -17.60 -37.48 -26.48
C TYR A 499 -17.66 -37.40 -24.95
N ARG A 500 -18.60 -36.64 -24.38
CA ARG A 500 -18.76 -36.49 -22.92
C ARG A 500 -18.93 -37.81 -22.17
N ARG A 501 -19.50 -38.84 -22.82
CA ARG A 501 -19.63 -40.20 -22.25
C ARG A 501 -18.30 -40.82 -21.82
N PHE A 502 -17.18 -40.42 -22.44
CA PHE A 502 -15.84 -40.91 -22.11
C PHE A 502 -15.16 -40.10 -20.99
N HIS A 503 -15.75 -38.97 -20.58
CA HIS A 503 -15.17 -38.01 -19.65
C HIS A 503 -16.09 -37.71 -18.46
N GLN A 504 -16.99 -38.63 -18.10
CA GLN A 504 -17.90 -38.44 -16.95
C GLN A 504 -17.17 -38.27 -15.61
N GLY A 505 -15.90 -38.69 -15.53
CA GLY A 505 -15.03 -38.40 -14.39
C GLY A 505 -14.88 -36.90 -14.12
N ASN A 506 -14.85 -36.06 -15.15
CA ASN A 506 -14.62 -34.62 -14.99
C ASN A 506 -15.72 -33.93 -14.15
N ILE A 507 -16.97 -34.40 -14.24
CA ILE A 507 -18.07 -33.82 -13.45
C ILE A 507 -18.22 -34.45 -12.06
N THR A 508 -17.57 -35.59 -11.79
CA THR A 508 -17.70 -36.31 -10.51
C THR A 508 -16.45 -36.29 -9.66
N PHE A 509 -15.26 -36.09 -10.24
CA PHE A 509 -13.98 -36.22 -9.56
C PHE A 509 -13.79 -35.19 -8.44
N SER A 510 -14.21 -33.95 -8.68
CA SER A 510 -14.12 -32.87 -7.67
C SER A 510 -14.88 -33.19 -6.38
N LEU A 511 -15.96 -33.98 -6.44
CA LEU A 511 -16.73 -34.41 -5.27
C LEU A 511 -15.92 -35.30 -4.31
N LEU A 512 -14.86 -35.97 -4.80
CA LEU A 512 -14.00 -36.81 -3.96
C LEU A 512 -13.20 -35.99 -2.93
N TYR A 513 -12.88 -34.73 -3.25
CA TYR A 513 -12.12 -33.83 -2.37
C TYR A 513 -12.89 -32.56 -1.98
N ALA A 514 -14.11 -32.34 -2.49
CA ALA A 514 -14.91 -31.13 -2.25
C ALA A 514 -15.15 -30.78 -0.76
N PHE A 515 -14.97 -31.74 0.15
CA PHE A 515 -15.17 -31.57 1.59
C PHE A 515 -13.86 -31.41 2.39
N GLN A 516 -12.71 -31.42 1.71
CA GLN A 516 -11.39 -31.25 2.35
C GLN A 516 -11.09 -29.78 2.67
N GLU A 517 -11.65 -28.86 1.89
CA GLU A 517 -11.51 -27.41 2.02
C GLU A 517 -12.90 -26.74 1.92
N HIS A 518 -13.02 -25.48 2.33
CA HIS A 518 -14.18 -24.65 2.00
C HIS A 518 -13.98 -24.06 0.59
N PHE A 519 -14.47 -24.77 -0.41
CA PHE A 519 -14.27 -24.38 -1.79
C PHE A 519 -15.24 -23.28 -2.26
N ILE A 520 -14.72 -22.33 -3.03
CA ILE A 520 -15.49 -21.47 -3.93
C ILE A 520 -15.35 -22.03 -5.34
N LEU A 521 -16.47 -22.28 -6.01
CA LEU A 521 -16.51 -22.65 -7.42
C LEU A 521 -16.39 -21.38 -8.24
N VAL A 522 -15.37 -21.29 -9.10
CA VAL A 522 -14.98 -20.04 -9.75
C VAL A 522 -14.84 -20.21 -11.26
N LEU A 523 -15.29 -19.20 -12.00
CA LEU A 523 -14.98 -18.98 -13.41
C LEU A 523 -14.49 -17.53 -13.55
N SER A 524 -13.19 -17.32 -13.37
CA SER A 524 -12.61 -15.98 -13.26
C SER A 524 -12.23 -15.37 -14.61
N HIS A 525 -11.76 -14.12 -14.56
CA HIS A 525 -11.18 -13.36 -15.66
C HIS A 525 -10.08 -14.14 -16.41
N ASP A 526 -9.25 -14.92 -15.71
CA ASP A 526 -8.16 -15.72 -16.30
C ASP A 526 -8.63 -16.79 -17.28
N GLU A 527 -9.89 -17.21 -17.19
CA GLU A 527 -10.43 -18.27 -18.04
C GLU A 527 -11.01 -17.76 -19.36
N VAL A 528 -11.11 -16.45 -19.55
CA VAL A 528 -11.71 -15.83 -20.75
C VAL A 528 -10.75 -14.93 -21.53
N VAL A 529 -9.45 -15.04 -21.27
CA VAL A 529 -8.36 -14.27 -21.90
C VAL A 529 -7.37 -15.16 -22.63
N HIS A 530 -6.32 -14.59 -23.22
CA HIS A 530 -5.16 -15.31 -23.79
C HIS A 530 -5.53 -16.47 -24.76
N GLY A 531 -6.53 -16.25 -25.62
CA GLY A 531 -6.97 -17.25 -26.60
C GLY A 531 -7.91 -18.34 -26.05
N LYS A 532 -8.20 -18.35 -24.74
CA LYS A 532 -9.12 -19.30 -24.10
C LYS A 532 -10.60 -19.09 -24.48
N ARG A 533 -10.95 -17.95 -25.11
CA ARG A 533 -12.31 -17.55 -25.55
C ARG A 533 -13.27 -17.24 -24.39
N SER A 534 -14.36 -16.51 -24.69
CA SER A 534 -15.48 -16.33 -23.75
C SER A 534 -16.20 -17.65 -23.46
N LEU A 535 -16.91 -17.74 -22.33
CA LEU A 535 -17.62 -18.98 -21.92
C LEU A 535 -18.57 -19.50 -23.01
N LEU A 536 -19.36 -18.63 -23.65
CA LEU A 536 -20.25 -19.03 -24.75
C LEU A 536 -19.47 -19.63 -25.93
N SER A 537 -18.30 -19.07 -26.24
CA SER A 537 -17.46 -19.50 -27.36
C SER A 537 -16.64 -20.77 -27.06
N LYS A 538 -16.59 -21.21 -25.80
CA LYS A 538 -16.06 -22.51 -25.38
C LYS A 538 -17.04 -23.64 -25.67
N MET A 539 -18.35 -23.36 -25.69
CA MET A 539 -19.38 -24.39 -25.86
C MET A 539 -19.40 -24.90 -27.32
N PRO A 540 -19.62 -26.21 -27.54
CA PRO A 540 -19.72 -26.81 -28.86
C PRO A 540 -21.10 -26.59 -29.50
N GLY A 541 -21.20 -26.86 -30.80
CA GLY A 541 -22.46 -26.85 -31.53
C GLY A 541 -22.85 -25.50 -32.14
N ASP A 542 -24.09 -25.42 -32.62
CA ASP A 542 -24.69 -24.19 -33.13
C ASP A 542 -24.97 -23.17 -32.02
N VAL A 543 -25.43 -21.96 -32.39
CA VAL A 543 -25.68 -20.88 -31.43
C VAL A 543 -26.68 -21.30 -30.34
N TRP A 544 -27.75 -22.02 -30.69
CA TRP A 544 -28.73 -22.48 -29.72
C TRP A 544 -28.11 -23.46 -28.72
N GLN A 545 -27.32 -24.42 -29.22
CA GLN A 545 -26.62 -25.40 -28.39
C GLN A 545 -25.59 -24.74 -27.48
N LYS A 546 -24.87 -23.71 -27.95
CA LYS A 546 -23.91 -22.97 -27.13
C LYS A 546 -24.58 -22.29 -25.94
N PHE A 547 -25.70 -21.60 -26.16
CA PHE A 547 -26.47 -21.00 -25.08
C PHE A 547 -27.09 -22.05 -24.16
N ALA A 548 -27.55 -23.19 -24.68
CA ALA A 548 -28.09 -24.28 -23.87
C ALA A 548 -27.01 -24.89 -22.95
N ASN A 549 -25.81 -25.12 -23.47
CA ASN A 549 -24.68 -25.60 -22.68
C ASN A 549 -24.27 -24.59 -21.61
N LEU A 550 -24.20 -23.30 -21.94
CA LEU A 550 -23.85 -22.27 -20.97
C LEU A 550 -24.85 -22.15 -19.80
N ARG A 551 -26.15 -22.40 -20.03
CA ARG A 551 -27.16 -22.42 -18.96
C ARG A 551 -27.16 -23.70 -18.13
N MET A 552 -26.66 -24.80 -18.71
CA MET A 552 -26.58 -26.10 -18.04
C MET A 552 -25.36 -26.18 -17.13
N PHE A 553 -24.26 -25.53 -17.54
CA PHE A 553 -23.15 -25.21 -16.66
C PHE A 553 -23.65 -24.34 -15.50
#